data_AF-A0A7C6IQ01-F1
#
_entry.id   AF-A0A7C6IQ01-F1
#
_cell.length_a   1.000
_cell.length_b   1.000
_cell.length_c   1.000
_cell.angle_alpha   90.00
_cell.angle_beta   90.00
_cell.angle_gamma   90.00
#
_symmetry.space_group_name_H-M   'P 1'
#
loop_
_entity.id
_entity.type
_entity.pdbx_description
1 polymer ?
#
loop_
_entity_poly.entity_id
_entity_poly.type
_entity_poly.pdbx_seq_one_letter_code
_entity_poly.pdbx_strand_id
1 'polypeptide(L)'
;MLQEIGKATFLIFLAEMGDKTQILAMAFALQYSVRQVLSGVAIGSLFNHGLAVIIGAYLAHLIPFGTIKFGSAILFLGFGLWTLLGQEDELEKSNESSGHPILVVALAFFLGELGDKTQLTAIALATDASSPLNILMGTVLGMVLTSLVGIVVGLKLGERIPEFILKVISGTVFIAFGLINLTQTIPSSALTESQLMFLVIILAAIITIIVIPPLTRQRRATTEVGQLRKVARALHRLEQVLNDLCLGDTRCRQKKCPLGYCKSLIRQELNGFSSVKRERSVIKPYIKMDQHFDQAKVGEVLEYLEEIELNPIVYNELKANLEKLLESA
;
A
#
# COMPACT_ATOMS: atom_id res chain seq x y z
N MET A 1 -37.12 3.20 -17.92
CA MET A 1 -36.28 1.97 -17.86
C MET A 1 -34.83 2.23 -18.22
N LEU A 2 -34.44 2.32 -19.50
CA LEU A 2 -33.01 2.46 -19.88
C LEU A 2 -32.33 3.72 -19.33
N GLN A 3 -33.06 4.83 -19.20
CA GLN A 3 -32.55 6.07 -18.61
C GLN A 3 -32.22 5.94 -17.11
N GLU A 4 -32.99 5.17 -16.34
CA GLU A 4 -32.74 4.95 -14.91
C GLU A 4 -31.52 4.05 -14.71
N ILE A 5 -31.42 2.98 -15.51
CA ILE A 5 -30.24 2.09 -15.53
C ILE A 5 -28.99 2.91 -15.86
N GLY A 6 -29.01 3.68 -16.96
CA GLY A 6 -27.87 4.49 -17.38
C GLY A 6 -27.44 5.53 -16.35
N LYS A 7 -28.39 6.23 -15.71
CA LYS A 7 -28.10 7.19 -14.64
C LYS A 7 -27.45 6.49 -13.43
N ALA A 8 -28.02 5.39 -12.96
CA ALA A 8 -27.50 4.64 -11.82
C ALA A 8 -26.11 4.04 -12.11
N THR A 9 -25.92 3.45 -13.29
CA THR A 9 -24.62 2.95 -13.74
C THR A 9 -23.57 4.04 -13.76
N PHE A 10 -23.87 5.19 -14.38
CA PHE A 10 -22.92 6.29 -14.49
C PHE A 10 -22.57 6.89 -13.14
N LEU A 11 -23.56 7.07 -12.25
CA LEU A 11 -23.34 7.61 -10.91
C LEU A 11 -22.50 6.69 -10.04
N ILE A 12 -22.82 5.39 -10.00
CA ILE A 12 -22.00 4.42 -9.27
C ILE A 12 -20.61 4.33 -9.88
N PHE A 13 -20.50 4.35 -11.21
CA PHE A 13 -19.21 4.28 -11.89
C PHE A 13 -18.27 5.41 -11.45
N LEU A 14 -18.78 6.64 -11.42
CA LEU A 14 -18.00 7.80 -10.98
C LEU A 14 -17.74 7.79 -9.47
N ALA A 15 -18.74 7.42 -8.67
CA ALA A 15 -18.62 7.37 -7.22
C ALA A 15 -17.54 6.38 -6.78
N GLU A 16 -17.42 5.27 -7.51
CA GLU A 16 -16.54 4.14 -7.18
C GLU A 16 -15.16 4.23 -7.86
N MET A 17 -14.89 5.33 -8.59
CA MET A 17 -13.63 5.49 -9.30
C MET A 17 -12.45 5.75 -8.35
N GLY A 18 -11.52 4.79 -8.26
CA GLY A 18 -10.32 4.87 -7.41
C GLY A 18 -10.51 4.43 -5.96
N ASP A 19 -11.57 3.67 -5.66
CA ASP A 19 -11.84 3.21 -4.29
C ASP A 19 -11.12 1.91 -3.89
N LYS A 20 -11.21 1.58 -2.59
CA LYS A 20 -10.70 0.38 -1.94
C LYS A 20 -11.17 -0.89 -2.63
N THR A 21 -12.43 -0.98 -3.06
CA THR A 21 -12.93 -2.22 -3.67
C THR A 21 -12.44 -2.40 -5.11
N GLN A 22 -12.05 -1.32 -5.82
CA GLN A 22 -11.27 -1.46 -7.05
C GLN A 22 -9.88 -2.05 -6.80
N ILE A 23 -9.20 -1.60 -5.74
CA ILE A 23 -7.88 -2.14 -5.36
C ILE A 23 -8.02 -3.62 -4.97
N LEU A 24 -9.08 -3.96 -4.24
CA LEU A 24 -9.43 -5.34 -3.89
C LEU A 24 -9.68 -6.20 -5.15
N ALA A 25 -10.44 -5.71 -6.13
CA ALA A 25 -10.66 -6.39 -7.39
C ALA A 25 -9.36 -6.60 -8.18
N MET A 26 -8.47 -5.61 -8.19
CA MET A 26 -7.14 -5.73 -8.77
C MET A 26 -6.30 -6.79 -8.05
N ALA A 27 -6.29 -6.81 -6.73
CA ALA A 27 -5.56 -7.79 -5.92
C ALA A 27 -6.06 -9.22 -6.17
N PHE A 28 -7.39 -9.41 -6.25
CA PHE A 28 -7.96 -10.71 -6.60
C PHE A 28 -7.68 -11.12 -8.05
N ALA A 29 -7.55 -10.18 -8.98
CA ALA A 29 -7.20 -10.47 -10.38
C ALA A 29 -5.75 -10.95 -10.55
N LEU A 30 -4.89 -10.78 -9.54
CA LEU A 30 -3.55 -11.38 -9.49
C LEU A 30 -3.58 -12.86 -9.04
N GLN A 31 -4.63 -13.26 -8.33
CA GLN A 31 -4.77 -14.59 -7.72
C GLN A 31 -5.76 -15.49 -8.48
N TYR A 32 -6.77 -14.88 -9.12
CA TYR A 32 -7.88 -15.56 -9.79
C TYR A 32 -8.12 -14.97 -11.19
N SER A 33 -8.83 -15.71 -12.05
CA SER A 33 -9.14 -15.21 -13.39
C SER A 33 -10.11 -14.03 -13.35
N VAL A 34 -9.95 -13.06 -14.26
CA VAL A 34 -10.81 -11.86 -14.36
C VAL A 34 -12.30 -12.21 -14.40
N ARG A 35 -12.67 -13.31 -15.06
CA ARG A 35 -14.07 -13.78 -15.11
C ARG A 35 -14.59 -14.19 -13.73
N GLN A 36 -13.79 -14.91 -12.95
CA GLN A 36 -14.15 -15.31 -11.58
C GLN A 36 -14.27 -14.09 -10.67
N VAL A 37 -13.33 -13.14 -10.78
CA VAL A 37 -13.36 -11.90 -10.00
C VAL A 37 -14.60 -11.08 -10.34
N LEU A 38 -14.87 -10.78 -11.61
CA LEU A 38 -16.04 -9.99 -12.01
C LEU A 38 -17.37 -10.69 -11.67
N SER A 39 -17.42 -12.02 -11.72
CA SER A 39 -18.60 -12.77 -11.27
C SER A 39 -18.80 -12.62 -9.76
N GLY A 40 -17.71 -12.66 -8.98
CA GLY A 40 -17.75 -12.39 -7.55
C GLY A 40 -18.21 -10.97 -7.25
N VAL A 41 -17.63 -9.97 -7.90
CA VAL A 41 -18.04 -8.56 -7.80
C VAL A 41 -19.53 -8.40 -8.10
N ALA A 42 -20.01 -8.98 -9.21
CA ALA A 42 -21.41 -8.90 -9.60
C ALA A 42 -22.33 -9.50 -8.53
N ILE A 43 -21.98 -10.66 -7.97
CA ILE A 43 -22.78 -11.33 -6.93
C ILE A 43 -22.75 -10.51 -5.63
N GLY A 44 -21.57 -10.11 -5.16
CA GLY A 44 -21.41 -9.34 -3.93
C GLY A 44 -22.15 -8.00 -3.99
N SER A 45 -21.97 -7.25 -5.09
CA SER A 45 -22.67 -5.98 -5.32
C SER A 45 -24.18 -6.15 -5.51
N LEU A 46 -24.64 -7.25 -6.13
CA LEU A 46 -26.07 -7.55 -6.25
C LEU A 46 -26.73 -7.71 -4.88
N PHE A 47 -26.10 -8.43 -3.95
CA PHE A 47 -26.64 -8.57 -2.60
C PHE A 47 -26.54 -7.26 -1.80
N ASN A 48 -25.41 -6.55 -1.91
CA ASN A 48 -25.21 -5.32 -1.15
C ASN A 48 -26.16 -4.19 -1.61
N HIS A 49 -26.22 -3.94 -2.93
CA HIS A 49 -27.12 -2.96 -3.51
C HIS A 49 -28.57 -3.46 -3.54
N GLY A 50 -28.79 -4.76 -3.57
CA GLY A 50 -30.12 -5.35 -3.40
C GLY A 50 -30.73 -4.94 -2.06
N LEU A 51 -29.96 -5.08 -0.98
CA LEU A 51 -30.38 -4.61 0.35
C LEU A 51 -30.65 -3.10 0.35
N ALA A 52 -29.76 -2.31 -0.25
CA ALA A 52 -29.89 -0.86 -0.36
C ALA A 52 -31.16 -0.43 -1.11
N VAL A 53 -31.43 -1.06 -2.25
CA VAL A 53 -32.58 -0.76 -3.11
C VAL A 53 -33.88 -1.17 -2.44
N ILE A 54 -33.90 -2.32 -1.75
CA ILE A 54 -35.04 -2.74 -0.92
C ILE A 54 -35.29 -1.67 0.15
N ILE A 55 -34.26 -1.30 0.91
CA ILE A 55 -34.36 -0.26 1.94
C ILE A 55 -34.91 1.04 1.34
N GLY A 56 -34.32 1.58 0.26
CA GLY A 56 -34.77 2.83 -0.35
C GLY A 56 -36.22 2.78 -0.87
N ALA A 57 -36.59 1.68 -1.54
CA ALA A 57 -37.95 1.50 -2.05
C ALA A 57 -39.01 1.49 -0.93
N TYR A 58 -38.68 0.93 0.25
CA TYR A 58 -39.60 0.91 1.40
C TYR A 58 -39.48 2.16 2.29
N LEU A 59 -38.30 2.79 2.41
CA LEU A 59 -38.09 4.01 3.18
C LEU A 59 -38.76 5.25 2.57
N ALA A 60 -39.00 5.25 1.25
CA ALA A 60 -39.69 6.32 0.54
C ALA A 60 -41.04 6.70 1.16
N HIS A 61 -41.68 5.77 1.89
CA HIS A 61 -42.97 5.99 2.54
C HIS A 61 -42.87 6.40 4.02
N LEU A 62 -41.69 6.37 4.62
CA LEU A 62 -41.52 6.51 6.09
C LEU A 62 -40.68 7.72 6.51
N ILE A 63 -39.78 8.24 5.65
CA ILE A 63 -38.80 9.25 6.05
C ILE A 63 -38.89 10.51 5.17
N PRO A 64 -39.06 11.71 5.75
CA PRO A 64 -39.02 12.96 5.00
C PRO A 64 -37.67 13.18 4.28
N PHE A 65 -37.73 13.64 3.03
CA PHE A 65 -36.57 13.82 2.16
C PHE A 65 -35.47 14.72 2.76
N GLY A 66 -35.83 15.71 3.57
CA GLY A 66 -34.88 16.58 4.28
C GLY A 66 -34.01 15.83 5.30
N THR A 67 -34.57 14.83 5.99
CA THR A 67 -33.84 14.01 6.97
C THR A 67 -32.83 13.09 6.29
N ILE A 68 -33.20 12.56 5.12
CA ILE A 68 -32.32 11.71 4.31
C ILE A 68 -31.12 12.51 3.82
N LYS A 69 -31.34 13.71 3.28
CA LYS A 69 -30.26 14.60 2.84
C LYS A 69 -29.34 15.02 3.98
N PHE A 70 -29.91 15.37 5.14
CA PHE A 70 -29.12 15.77 6.30
C PHE A 70 -28.27 14.62 6.83
N GLY A 71 -28.86 13.43 6.94
CA GLY A 71 -28.15 12.20 7.31
C GLY A 71 -27.02 11.88 6.34
N SER A 72 -27.26 11.99 5.03
CA SER A 72 -26.23 11.75 4.00
C SER A 72 -25.06 12.73 4.10
N ALA A 73 -25.32 14.02 4.39
CA ALA A 73 -24.29 15.03 4.54
C ALA A 73 -23.36 14.74 5.73
N ILE A 74 -23.94 14.34 6.87
CA ILE A 74 -23.17 13.93 8.06
C ILE A 74 -22.35 12.67 7.76
N LEU A 75 -22.96 11.69 7.10
CA LEU A 75 -22.27 10.45 6.73
C LEU A 75 -21.09 10.70 5.78
N PHE A 76 -21.24 11.55 4.76
CA PHE A 76 -20.16 11.90 3.85
C PHE A 76 -19.01 12.64 4.54
N LEU A 77 -19.30 13.56 5.47
CA LEU A 77 -18.27 14.20 6.29
C LEU A 77 -17.56 13.19 7.20
N GLY A 78 -18.31 12.30 7.84
CA GLY A 78 -17.80 11.23 8.69
C GLY A 78 -16.89 10.26 7.93
N PHE A 79 -17.34 9.76 6.78
CA PHE A 79 -16.57 8.85 5.93
C PHE A 79 -15.34 9.50 5.31
N GLY A 80 -15.44 10.77 4.91
CA GLY A 80 -14.29 11.53 4.44
C GLY A 80 -13.21 11.66 5.50
N LEU A 81 -13.59 11.95 6.76
CA LEU A 81 -12.65 12.03 7.88
C LEU A 81 -12.09 10.65 8.27
N TRP A 82 -12.95 9.62 8.33
CA TRP A 82 -12.56 8.24 8.64
C TRP A 82 -11.58 7.66 7.61
N THR A 83 -11.83 7.93 6.33
CA THR A 83 -10.96 7.51 5.21
C THR A 83 -9.57 8.13 5.31
N LEU A 84 -9.48 9.37 5.77
CA LEU A 84 -8.20 10.04 6.00
C LEU A 84 -7.51 9.57 7.28
N LEU A 85 -8.26 9.33 8.36
CA LEU A 85 -7.74 8.86 9.66
C LEU A 85 -7.04 7.50 9.57
N GLY A 86 -7.36 6.70 8.55
CA GLY A 86 -6.56 5.56 8.16
C GLY A 86 -6.46 4.50 9.25
N GLN A 87 -7.49 3.67 9.38
CA GLN A 87 -7.21 2.31 9.80
C GLN A 87 -6.55 1.58 8.63
N GLU A 88 -5.32 1.14 8.86
CA GLU A 88 -4.78 -0.03 8.20
C GLU A 88 -5.71 -1.17 8.60
N ASP A 89 -6.75 -1.41 7.80
CA ASP A 89 -7.41 -2.70 7.85
C ASP A 89 -6.30 -3.66 7.43
N GLU A 90 -5.70 -4.35 8.42
CA GLU A 90 -4.99 -5.58 8.14
C GLU A 90 -5.97 -6.40 7.32
N LEU A 91 -5.71 -6.52 6.02
CA LEU A 91 -6.26 -7.60 5.24
C LEU A 91 -5.83 -8.84 6.00
N GLU A 92 -6.72 -9.35 6.86
CA GLU A 92 -6.49 -10.56 7.61
C GLU A 92 -5.96 -11.57 6.60
N LYS A 93 -4.76 -12.10 6.86
CA LYS A 93 -4.26 -13.27 6.16
C LYS A 93 -5.25 -14.39 6.46
N SER A 94 -6.30 -14.49 5.65
CA SER A 94 -7.19 -15.62 5.69
C SER A 94 -6.34 -16.83 5.32
N ASN A 95 -6.24 -17.75 6.27
CA ASN A 95 -5.63 -19.06 6.10
C ASN A 95 -6.11 -19.67 4.78
N GLU A 96 -5.24 -20.45 4.15
CA GLU A 96 -5.55 -21.29 2.99
C GLU A 96 -6.90 -21.98 3.16
N SER A 97 -7.92 -21.36 2.59
CA SER A 97 -9.27 -21.90 2.53
C SER A 97 -9.49 -22.24 1.07
N SER A 98 -9.74 -23.52 0.83
CA SER A 98 -10.12 -24.11 -0.45
C SER A 98 -11.54 -23.68 -0.88
N GLY A 99 -11.85 -22.38 -0.72
CA GLY A 99 -13.12 -21.78 -1.11
C GLY A 99 -13.20 -21.54 -2.61
N HIS A 100 -14.38 -21.66 -3.19
CA HIS A 100 -14.60 -21.32 -4.60
C HIS A 100 -14.26 -19.82 -4.81
N PRO A 101 -13.35 -19.46 -5.75
CA PRO A 101 -12.87 -18.09 -5.94
C PRO A 101 -13.97 -17.02 -6.04
N ILE A 102 -15.08 -17.36 -6.70
CA ILE A 102 -16.24 -16.47 -6.87
C ILE A 102 -16.87 -16.12 -5.51
N LEU A 103 -16.98 -17.09 -4.61
CA LEU A 103 -17.60 -16.90 -3.29
C LEU A 103 -16.72 -16.01 -2.41
N VAL A 104 -15.39 -16.22 -2.45
CA VAL A 104 -14.41 -15.41 -1.71
C VAL A 104 -14.52 -13.95 -2.14
N VAL A 105 -14.48 -13.69 -3.47
CA VAL A 105 -14.59 -12.34 -4.01
C VAL A 105 -15.96 -11.72 -3.72
N ALA A 106 -17.05 -12.49 -3.85
CA ALA A 106 -18.40 -12.00 -3.58
C ALA A 106 -18.58 -11.59 -2.11
N LEU A 107 -18.10 -12.41 -1.18
CA LEU A 107 -18.18 -12.11 0.25
C LEU A 107 -17.32 -10.90 0.60
N ALA A 108 -16.11 -10.80 0.04
CA ALA A 108 -15.21 -9.68 0.26
C ALA A 108 -15.81 -8.36 -0.26
N PHE A 109 -16.42 -8.38 -1.45
CA PHE A 109 -17.13 -7.20 -1.99
C PHE A 109 -18.38 -6.86 -1.18
N PHE A 110 -19.19 -7.86 -0.81
CA PHE A 110 -20.40 -7.63 -0.01
C PHE A 110 -20.07 -6.99 1.35
N LEU A 111 -19.08 -7.54 2.07
CA LEU A 111 -18.63 -7.02 3.36
C LEU A 111 -17.89 -5.69 3.23
N GLY A 112 -17.10 -5.50 2.17
CA GLY A 112 -16.35 -4.27 1.93
C GLY A 112 -17.21 -3.08 1.56
N GLU A 113 -18.36 -3.31 0.91
CA GLU A 113 -19.31 -2.27 0.47
C GLU A 113 -20.46 -2.03 1.46
N LEU A 114 -20.47 -2.74 2.59
CA LEU A 114 -21.52 -2.62 3.60
C LEU A 114 -21.40 -1.29 4.34
N GLY A 115 -22.44 -0.47 4.24
CA GLY A 115 -22.50 0.87 4.83
C GLY A 115 -21.80 1.95 4.01
N ASP A 116 -21.33 1.65 2.79
CA ASP A 116 -20.56 2.59 1.98
C ASP A 116 -21.43 3.59 1.19
N LYS A 117 -20.79 4.60 0.60
CA LYS A 117 -21.37 5.66 -0.22
C LYS A 117 -22.24 5.15 -1.36
N THR A 118 -21.85 4.04 -1.97
CA THR A 118 -22.51 3.41 -3.11
C THR A 118 -23.81 2.81 -2.65
N GLN A 119 -23.82 2.21 -1.45
CA GLN A 119 -25.02 1.72 -0.79
C GLN A 119 -25.99 2.85 -0.45
N LEU A 120 -25.51 3.96 0.12
CA LEU A 120 -26.34 5.14 0.39
C LEU A 120 -26.88 5.78 -0.90
N THR A 121 -26.07 5.82 -1.95
CA THR A 121 -26.47 6.30 -3.27
C THR A 121 -27.55 5.40 -3.87
N ALA A 122 -27.41 4.07 -3.73
CA ALA A 122 -28.41 3.11 -4.19
C ALA A 122 -29.73 3.26 -3.42
N ILE A 123 -29.70 3.50 -2.10
CA ILE A 123 -30.88 3.84 -1.30
C ILE A 123 -31.55 5.10 -1.86
N ALA A 124 -30.78 6.19 -2.04
CA ALA A 124 -31.32 7.47 -2.51
C ALA A 124 -31.92 7.37 -3.91
N LEU A 125 -31.25 6.68 -4.83
CA LEU A 125 -31.74 6.46 -6.19
C LEU A 125 -32.99 5.58 -6.21
N ALA A 126 -33.08 4.58 -5.34
CA ALA A 126 -34.25 3.71 -5.25
C ALA A 126 -35.48 4.43 -4.70
N THR A 127 -35.31 5.40 -3.81
CA THR A 127 -36.40 6.21 -3.24
C THR A 127 -37.13 7.06 -4.28
N ASP A 128 -36.41 7.57 -5.30
CA ASP A 128 -36.95 8.46 -6.34
C ASP A 128 -37.25 7.70 -7.66
N ALA A 129 -37.02 6.39 -7.70
CA ALA A 129 -37.13 5.62 -8.93
C ALA A 129 -38.55 5.10 -9.19
N SER A 130 -38.94 5.15 -10.46
CA SER A 130 -40.19 4.55 -10.93
C SER A 130 -40.16 3.02 -10.82
N SER A 131 -38.98 2.44 -10.97
CA SER A 131 -38.76 1.00 -10.90
C SER A 131 -37.44 0.71 -10.15
N PRO A 132 -37.51 0.28 -8.88
CA PRO A 132 -36.31 -0.02 -8.07
C PRO A 132 -35.41 -1.10 -8.69
N LEU A 133 -35.98 -2.06 -9.44
CA LEU A 133 -35.21 -3.08 -10.15
C LEU A 133 -34.26 -2.49 -11.21
N ASN A 134 -34.66 -1.40 -11.90
CA ASN A 134 -33.78 -0.73 -12.86
C ASN A 134 -32.58 -0.07 -12.15
N ILE A 135 -32.79 0.47 -10.96
CA ILE A 135 -31.70 1.02 -10.13
C ILE A 135 -30.76 -0.11 -9.71
N LEU A 136 -31.28 -1.25 -9.27
CA LEU A 136 -30.45 -2.40 -8.92
C LEU A 136 -29.58 -2.86 -10.09
N MET A 137 -30.16 -3.04 -11.27
CA MET A 137 -29.41 -3.43 -12.47
C MET A 137 -28.36 -2.39 -12.84
N GLY A 138 -28.71 -1.10 -12.77
CA GLY A 138 -27.79 -0.01 -13.10
C GLY A 138 -26.62 0.07 -12.12
N THR A 139 -26.89 -0.03 -10.82
CA THR A 139 -25.85 0.06 -9.79
C THR A 139 -24.89 -1.14 -9.82
N VAL A 140 -25.39 -2.37 -9.99
CA VAL A 140 -24.55 -3.58 -10.15
C VAL A 140 -23.69 -3.49 -11.41
N LEU A 141 -24.27 -3.04 -12.53
CA LEU A 141 -23.51 -2.81 -13.76
C LEU A 141 -22.41 -1.76 -13.56
N GLY A 142 -22.69 -0.69 -12.81
CA GLY A 142 -21.70 0.31 -12.41
C GLY A 142 -20.51 -0.31 -11.69
N MET A 143 -20.77 -1.10 -10.64
CA MET A 143 -19.72 -1.79 -9.88
C MET A 143 -18.86 -2.69 -10.75
N VAL A 144 -19.48 -3.51 -11.60
CA VAL A 144 -18.75 -4.44 -12.48
C VAL A 144 -17.88 -3.68 -13.49
N LEU A 145 -18.40 -2.61 -14.10
CA LEU A 145 -17.64 -1.79 -15.05
C LEU A 145 -16.47 -1.09 -14.37
N THR A 146 -16.69 -0.55 -13.19
CA THR A 146 -15.67 0.09 -12.39
C THR A 146 -14.55 -0.88 -12.01
N SER A 147 -14.90 -2.07 -11.50
CA SER A 147 -13.91 -3.11 -11.19
C SER A 147 -13.18 -3.60 -12.44
N LEU A 148 -13.85 -3.71 -13.58
CA LEU A 148 -13.20 -4.07 -14.84
C LEU A 148 -12.16 -3.01 -15.24
N VAL A 149 -12.48 -1.72 -15.15
CA VAL A 149 -11.53 -0.64 -15.41
C VAL A 149 -10.36 -0.71 -14.42
N GLY A 150 -10.63 -0.88 -13.13
CA GLY A 150 -9.61 -1.04 -12.10
C GLY A 150 -8.65 -2.20 -12.38
N ILE A 151 -9.19 -3.36 -12.77
CA ILE A 151 -8.39 -4.54 -13.14
C ILE A 151 -7.55 -4.26 -14.39
N VAL A 152 -8.14 -3.69 -15.46
CA VAL A 152 -7.41 -3.39 -16.70
C VAL A 152 -6.29 -2.38 -16.45
N VAL A 153 -6.57 -1.33 -15.68
CA VAL A 153 -5.56 -0.33 -15.30
C VAL A 153 -4.49 -0.98 -14.43
N GLY A 154 -4.88 -1.78 -13.44
CA GLY A 154 -3.97 -2.47 -12.53
C GLY A 154 -3.00 -3.42 -13.23
N LEU A 155 -3.51 -4.23 -14.16
CA LEU A 155 -2.72 -5.14 -14.99
C LEU A 155 -1.75 -4.40 -15.91
N LYS A 156 -2.08 -3.17 -16.33
CA LYS A 156 -1.30 -2.39 -17.31
C LYS A 156 -0.32 -1.40 -16.66
N LEU A 157 -0.64 -0.85 -15.48
CA LEU A 157 0.19 0.13 -14.77
C LEU A 157 1.18 -0.50 -13.79
N GLY A 158 0.89 -1.71 -13.26
CA GLY A 158 1.79 -2.48 -12.38
C GLY A 158 2.25 -1.72 -11.13
N GLU A 159 1.72 -2.08 -9.95
CA GLU A 159 2.21 -1.69 -8.60
C GLU A 159 2.84 -0.28 -8.44
N ARG A 160 2.22 0.76 -9.00
CA ARG A 160 2.77 2.13 -8.91
C ARG A 160 1.84 3.18 -8.34
N ILE A 161 0.61 2.83 -7.96
CA ILE A 161 -0.30 3.79 -7.34
C ILE A 161 -0.15 3.66 -5.82
N PRO A 162 0.44 4.65 -5.13
CA PRO A 162 0.50 4.64 -3.68
C PRO A 162 -0.93 4.68 -3.15
N GLU A 163 -1.29 3.68 -2.35
CA GLU A 163 -2.60 3.58 -1.68
C GLU A 163 -2.97 4.87 -0.93
N PHE A 164 -1.95 5.57 -0.43
CA PHE A 164 -2.07 6.89 0.18
C PHE A 164 -2.70 7.95 -0.74
N ILE A 165 -2.32 8.00 -2.03
CA ILE A 165 -2.86 8.98 -2.98
C ILE A 165 -4.35 8.75 -3.20
N LEU A 166 -4.76 7.49 -3.32
CA LEU A 166 -6.16 7.11 -3.49
C LEU A 166 -6.99 7.48 -2.25
N LYS A 167 -6.46 7.21 -1.04
CA LYS A 167 -7.09 7.61 0.24
C LYS A 167 -7.28 9.12 0.35
N VAL A 168 -6.27 9.91 -0.01
CA VAL A 168 -6.35 11.38 0.02
C VAL A 168 -7.38 11.91 -0.98
N ILE A 169 -7.39 11.40 -2.21
CA ILE A 169 -8.35 11.82 -3.24
C ILE A 169 -9.78 11.47 -2.80
N SER A 170 -10.02 10.21 -2.40
CA SER A 170 -11.35 9.75 -1.97
C SER A 170 -11.86 10.52 -0.76
N GLY A 171 -11.04 10.65 0.30
CA GLY A 171 -11.40 11.42 1.50
C GLY A 171 -11.72 12.89 1.21
N THR A 172 -10.98 13.53 0.31
CA THR A 172 -11.23 14.93 -0.10
C THR A 172 -12.56 15.08 -0.82
N VAL A 173 -12.85 14.17 -1.76
CA VAL A 173 -14.11 14.17 -2.52
C VAL A 173 -15.30 13.98 -1.57
N PHE A 174 -15.19 13.06 -0.61
CA PHE A 174 -16.22 12.83 0.40
C PHE A 174 -16.51 14.04 1.28
N ILE A 175 -15.47 14.71 1.77
CA ILE A 175 -15.62 15.94 2.56
C ILE A 175 -16.28 17.04 1.71
N ALA A 176 -15.91 17.16 0.43
CA ALA A 176 -16.52 18.14 -0.48
C ALA A 176 -18.02 17.86 -0.69
N PHE A 177 -18.41 16.61 -0.99
CA PHE A 177 -19.82 16.25 -1.13
C PHE A 177 -20.60 16.42 0.17
N GLY A 178 -19.99 16.09 1.32
CA GLY A 178 -20.59 16.32 2.63
C GLY A 178 -20.88 17.79 2.89
N LEU A 179 -19.92 18.68 2.62
CA LEU A 179 -20.10 20.13 2.74
C LEU A 179 -21.18 20.67 1.79
N ILE A 180 -21.16 20.25 0.52
CA ILE A 180 -22.16 20.68 -0.47
C ILE A 180 -23.57 20.27 -0.04
N ASN A 181 -23.78 19.00 0.33
CA ASN A 181 -25.08 18.52 0.78
C ASN A 181 -25.53 19.18 2.08
N LEU A 182 -24.60 19.50 3.00
CA LEU A 182 -24.91 20.20 4.24
C LEU A 182 -25.45 21.61 3.96
N THR A 183 -24.81 22.37 3.07
CA THR A 183 -25.25 23.73 2.68
C THR A 183 -26.60 23.73 1.95
N GLN A 184 -26.92 22.67 1.22
CA GLN A 184 -28.19 22.53 0.51
C GLN A 184 -29.35 22.10 1.42
N THR A 185 -29.06 21.53 2.58
CA THR A 185 -30.07 20.94 3.47
C THR A 185 -30.47 21.87 4.61
N ILE A 186 -29.52 22.65 5.13
CA ILE A 186 -29.82 23.58 6.22
C ILE A 186 -30.32 24.91 5.62
N PRO A 187 -31.49 25.42 6.04
CA PRO A 187 -32.00 26.71 5.57
C PRO A 187 -31.02 27.85 5.94
N SER A 188 -30.87 28.83 5.05
CA SER A 188 -29.94 29.97 5.18
C SER A 188 -30.16 30.86 6.40
N SER A 189 -31.24 30.66 7.15
CA SER A 189 -31.51 31.29 8.44
C SER A 189 -30.80 30.63 9.64
N ALA A 190 -30.32 29.39 9.48
CA ALA A 190 -29.72 28.58 10.56
C ALA A 190 -28.20 28.38 10.40
N LEU A 191 -27.64 28.56 9.19
CA LEU A 191 -26.20 28.61 8.94
C LEU A 191 -25.74 30.05 8.72
N THR A 192 -25.09 30.63 9.71
CA THR A 192 -24.40 31.92 9.52
C THR A 192 -23.11 31.69 8.73
N GLU A 193 -22.74 32.61 7.83
CA GLU A 193 -21.50 32.51 7.03
C GLU A 193 -20.24 32.26 7.89
N SER A 194 -20.22 32.80 9.11
CA SER A 194 -19.14 32.61 10.08
C SER A 194 -19.02 31.17 10.61
N GLN A 195 -20.13 30.45 10.80
CA GLN A 195 -20.13 29.06 11.27
C GLN A 195 -19.63 28.11 10.18
N LEU A 196 -20.01 28.36 8.93
CA LEU A 196 -19.53 27.59 7.79
C LEU A 196 -18.01 27.78 7.60
N MET A 197 -17.53 29.03 7.69
CA MET A 197 -16.11 29.34 7.60
C MET A 197 -15.30 28.62 8.70
N PHE A 198 -15.81 28.61 9.94
CA PHE A 198 -15.17 27.92 11.06
C PHE A 198 -15.11 26.40 10.85
N LEU A 199 -16.18 25.79 10.36
CA LEU A 199 -16.23 24.35 10.04
C LEU A 199 -15.21 23.97 8.96
N VAL A 200 -15.10 24.76 7.89
CA VAL A 200 -14.14 24.52 6.80
C VAL A 200 -12.69 24.66 7.29
N ILE A 201 -12.40 25.64 8.14
CA ILE A 201 -11.06 25.81 8.72
C ILE A 201 -10.69 24.64 9.62
N ILE A 202 -11.62 24.16 10.46
CA ILE A 202 -11.39 22.99 11.31
C ILE A 202 -11.15 21.73 10.47
N LEU A 203 -11.97 21.49 9.45
CA LEU A 203 -11.77 20.35 8.54
C LEU A 203 -10.43 20.44 7.83
N ALA A 204 -10.04 21.61 7.31
CA ALA A 204 -8.75 21.81 6.68
C ALA A 204 -7.58 21.55 7.65
N ALA A 205 -7.67 22.02 8.89
CA ALA A 205 -6.66 21.76 9.92
C ALA A 205 -6.54 20.26 10.23
N ILE A 206 -7.67 19.56 10.40
CA ILE A 206 -7.69 18.11 10.65
C ILE A 206 -7.08 17.33 9.47
N ILE A 207 -7.48 17.63 8.23
CA ILE A 207 -6.90 17.02 7.02
C ILE A 207 -5.38 17.24 6.99
N THR A 208 -4.94 18.46 7.28
CA THR A 208 -3.52 18.81 7.28
C THR A 208 -2.73 18.02 8.34
N ILE A 209 -3.28 17.89 9.54
CA ILE A 209 -2.67 17.11 10.65
C ILE A 209 -2.60 15.62 10.31
N ILE A 210 -3.59 15.07 9.60
CA ILE A 210 -3.65 13.65 9.26
C ILE A 210 -2.75 13.30 8.06
N VAL A 211 -2.71 14.16 7.04
CA VAL A 211 -2.03 13.88 5.74
C VAL A 211 -0.53 14.15 5.80
N ILE A 212 -0.06 15.13 6.59
CA ILE A 212 1.37 15.51 6.64
C ILE A 212 2.28 14.45 7.30
N PRO A 213 1.94 13.84 8.44
CA PRO A 213 2.78 12.83 9.09
C PRO A 213 3.12 11.61 8.21
N PRO A 214 2.16 10.96 7.50
CA PRO A 214 2.48 9.83 6.62
C PRO A 214 3.33 10.26 5.41
N LEU A 215 3.10 11.44 4.83
CA LEU A 215 3.92 11.99 3.74
C LEU A 215 5.38 12.22 4.17
N THR A 216 5.58 12.77 5.37
CA THR A 216 6.93 12.99 5.92
C THR A 216 7.63 11.68 6.29
N ARG A 217 6.89 10.68 6.78
CA ARG A 217 7.41 9.34 7.11
C ARG A 217 7.84 8.58 5.84
N GLN A 218 7.05 8.64 4.77
CA GLN A 218 7.38 8.04 3.48
C GLN A 218 8.65 8.65 2.87
N ARG A 219 8.81 9.98 2.97
CA ARG A 219 10.01 10.69 2.48
C ARG A 219 11.29 10.31 3.24
N ARG A 220 11.20 10.09 4.56
CA ARG A 220 12.32 9.58 5.37
C ARG A 220 12.70 8.16 4.95
N ALA A 221 11.73 7.27 4.78
CA ALA A 221 11.97 5.90 4.34
C ALA A 221 12.65 5.83 2.96
N THR A 222 12.24 6.67 1.99
CA THR A 222 12.92 6.74 0.68
C THR A 222 14.38 7.21 0.78
N THR A 223 14.70 8.06 1.75
CA THR A 223 16.07 8.55 1.96
C THR A 223 16.95 7.46 2.57
N GLU A 224 16.44 6.72 3.56
CA GLU A 224 17.12 5.58 4.18
C GLU A 224 17.38 4.45 3.17
N VAL A 225 16.39 4.09 2.35
CA VAL A 225 16.57 3.11 1.27
C VAL A 225 17.63 3.56 0.26
N GLY A 226 17.72 4.86 -0.01
CA GLY A 226 18.78 5.45 -0.85
C GLY A 226 20.18 5.27 -0.26
N GLN A 227 20.34 5.48 1.05
CA GLN A 227 21.61 5.26 1.76
C GLN A 227 21.99 3.78 1.82
N LEU A 228 21.06 2.88 2.17
CA LEU A 228 21.28 1.43 2.15
C LEU A 228 21.71 0.93 0.77
N ARG A 229 21.09 1.44 -0.31
CA ARG A 229 21.51 1.11 -1.69
C ARG A 229 22.90 1.62 -2.05
N LYS A 230 23.40 2.70 -1.43
CA LYS A 230 24.78 3.16 -1.61
C LYS A 230 25.76 2.22 -0.90
N VAL A 231 25.51 1.91 0.36
CA VAL A 231 26.34 0.98 1.17
C VAL A 231 26.37 -0.42 0.56
N ALA A 232 25.22 -0.95 0.14
CA ALA A 232 25.15 -2.27 -0.49
C ALA A 232 25.94 -2.34 -1.82
N ARG A 233 25.91 -1.28 -2.64
CA ARG A 233 26.72 -1.20 -3.86
C ARG A 233 28.22 -1.17 -3.55
N ALA A 234 28.62 -0.44 -2.52
CA ALA A 234 30.02 -0.39 -2.08
C ALA A 234 30.50 -1.74 -1.56
N LEU A 235 29.69 -2.42 -0.72
CA LEU A 235 29.96 -3.77 -0.23
C LEU A 235 30.05 -4.81 -1.35
N HIS A 236 29.16 -4.75 -2.35
CA HIS A 236 29.25 -5.62 -3.52
C HIS A 236 30.52 -5.40 -4.33
N ARG A 237 30.92 -4.13 -4.52
CA ARG A 237 32.18 -3.80 -5.21
C ARG A 237 33.37 -4.31 -4.40
N LEU A 238 33.37 -4.13 -3.09
CA LEU A 238 34.38 -4.66 -2.18
C LEU A 238 34.45 -6.21 -2.27
N GLU A 239 33.32 -6.91 -2.27
CA GLU A 239 33.29 -8.38 -2.47
C GLU A 239 33.92 -8.78 -3.81
N GLN A 240 33.63 -8.03 -4.88
CA GLN A 240 34.18 -8.28 -6.20
C GLN A 240 35.71 -8.11 -6.23
N VAL A 241 36.26 -7.03 -5.68
CA VAL A 241 37.72 -6.83 -5.62
C VAL A 241 38.40 -7.90 -4.73
N LEU A 242 37.75 -8.31 -3.63
CA LEU A 242 38.24 -9.43 -2.81
C LEU A 242 38.18 -10.79 -3.54
N ASN A 243 37.36 -10.94 -4.58
CA ASN A 243 37.39 -12.14 -5.42
C ASN A 243 38.65 -12.17 -6.28
N ASP A 244 39.10 -11.02 -6.79
CA ASP A 244 40.30 -10.91 -7.62
C ASP A 244 41.60 -11.15 -6.83
N LEU A 245 41.56 -10.94 -5.50
CA LEU A 245 42.64 -11.29 -4.58
C LEU A 245 42.71 -12.79 -4.24
N CYS A 246 41.70 -13.58 -4.62
CA CYS A 246 41.69 -15.01 -4.35
C CYS A 246 42.51 -15.76 -5.41
N LEU A 247 43.67 -16.30 -5.02
CA LEU A 247 44.57 -17.03 -5.90
C LEU A 247 44.04 -18.36 -6.47
N GLY A 248 42.78 -18.74 -6.20
CA GLY A 248 42.20 -19.98 -6.72
C GLY A 248 42.86 -21.26 -6.20
N ASP A 249 43.37 -21.26 -4.97
CA ASP A 249 43.93 -22.46 -4.31
C ASP A 249 42.90 -23.60 -4.36
N THR A 250 43.35 -24.80 -4.75
CA THR A 250 42.54 -26.02 -4.90
C THR A 250 41.76 -26.40 -3.63
N ARG A 251 42.16 -25.86 -2.46
CA ARG A 251 41.44 -26.03 -1.18
C ARG A 251 41.17 -24.69 -0.49
N CYS A 252 40.03 -24.08 -0.80
CA CYS A 252 39.56 -22.88 -0.09
C CYS A 252 39.23 -23.17 1.40
N ARG A 253 39.80 -22.37 2.32
CA ARG A 253 39.64 -22.53 3.78
C ARG A 253 38.47 -21.74 4.40
N GLN A 254 37.64 -21.11 3.57
CA GLN A 254 36.47 -20.32 3.98
C GLN A 254 36.81 -19.36 5.15
N LYS A 255 36.04 -19.38 6.26
CA LYS A 255 36.21 -18.51 7.44
C LYS A 255 37.58 -18.63 8.15
N LYS A 256 38.38 -19.67 7.87
CA LYS A 256 39.74 -19.84 8.46
C LYS A 256 40.83 -19.08 7.69
N CYS A 257 40.53 -18.61 6.49
CA CYS A 257 41.40 -17.73 5.68
C CYS A 257 40.98 -16.27 5.91
N PRO A 258 41.91 -15.31 6.06
CA PRO A 258 41.54 -13.90 6.28
C PRO A 258 40.65 -13.34 5.16
N LEU A 259 40.98 -13.63 3.90
CA LEU A 259 40.17 -13.22 2.74
C LEU A 259 38.76 -13.85 2.76
N GLY A 260 38.66 -15.12 3.11
CA GLY A 260 37.38 -15.83 3.22
C GLY A 260 36.53 -15.35 4.41
N TYR A 261 37.18 -14.93 5.51
CA TYR A 261 36.53 -14.30 6.66
C TYR A 261 35.99 -12.92 6.29
N CYS A 262 36.77 -12.07 5.61
CA CYS A 262 36.32 -10.76 5.11
C CYS A 262 35.10 -10.88 4.18
N LYS A 263 35.12 -11.85 3.25
CA LYS A 263 33.94 -12.14 2.40
C LYS A 263 32.71 -12.56 3.21
N SER A 264 32.91 -13.35 4.26
CA SER A 264 31.80 -13.75 5.12
C SER A 264 31.21 -12.58 5.91
N LEU A 265 32.04 -11.65 6.38
CA LEU A 265 31.61 -10.42 7.06
C LEU A 265 30.81 -9.52 6.10
N ILE A 266 31.30 -9.31 4.88
CA ILE A 266 30.60 -8.50 3.87
C ILE A 266 29.23 -9.09 3.51
N ARG A 267 29.14 -10.41 3.33
CA ARG A 267 27.85 -11.09 3.07
C ARG A 267 26.89 -11.00 4.25
N GLN A 268 27.40 -11.02 5.48
CA GLN A 268 26.57 -10.83 6.67
C GLN A 268 26.00 -9.41 6.72
N GLU A 269 26.83 -8.41 6.41
CA GLU A 269 26.41 -7.00 6.37
C GLU A 269 25.39 -6.74 5.23
N LEU A 270 25.59 -7.34 4.05
CA LEU A 270 24.66 -7.26 2.91
C LEU A 270 23.29 -7.89 3.20
N ASN A 271 23.25 -8.99 3.96
CA ASN A 271 22.02 -9.71 4.29
C ASN A 271 21.25 -9.09 5.48
N GLY A 272 21.70 -7.95 6.01
CA GLY A 272 20.96 -7.12 6.97
C GLY A 272 20.60 -7.81 8.29
N PHE A 273 21.39 -8.77 8.77
CA PHE A 273 20.97 -9.55 9.93
C PHE A 273 21.00 -8.77 11.25
N SER A 274 19.78 -8.62 11.77
CA SER A 274 19.45 -8.46 13.18
C SER A 274 20.13 -9.53 14.04
N SER A 275 20.59 -9.13 15.21
CA SER A 275 21.30 -9.97 16.20
C SER A 275 22.72 -10.36 15.81
N VAL A 276 23.66 -9.59 16.35
CA VAL A 276 24.94 -10.11 16.83
C VAL A 276 24.65 -11.17 17.90
N LYS A 277 24.10 -12.32 17.53
CA LYS A 277 24.35 -13.54 18.31
C LYS A 277 25.79 -13.89 17.98
N ARG A 278 26.69 -13.41 18.86
CA ARG A 278 28.09 -13.80 18.98
C ARG A 278 28.26 -15.25 18.47
N GLU A 279 28.67 -15.43 17.22
CA GLU A 279 29.29 -16.70 16.84
C GLU A 279 30.62 -16.72 17.60
N ARG A 280 30.56 -17.27 18.81
CA ARG A 280 31.74 -17.70 19.59
C ARG A 280 32.42 -18.79 18.79
N SER A 281 33.22 -18.41 17.81
CA SER A 281 34.20 -19.28 17.18
C SER A 281 35.46 -18.45 16.98
N VAL A 282 36.23 -18.38 18.07
CA VAL A 282 37.52 -17.70 18.18
C VAL A 282 38.58 -18.51 17.43
N ILE A 283 38.39 -18.74 16.14
CA ILE A 283 39.48 -19.18 15.27
C ILE A 283 39.87 -17.94 14.48
N LYS A 284 40.84 -17.18 15.02
CA LYS A 284 41.41 -16.04 14.29
C LYS A 284 41.96 -16.56 12.96
N PRO A 285 41.47 -16.05 11.81
CA PRO A 285 41.97 -16.51 10.53
C PRO A 285 43.46 -16.17 10.40
N TYR A 286 44.22 -17.07 9.77
CA TYR A 286 45.66 -16.96 9.65
C TYR A 286 46.12 -17.27 8.21
N ILE A 287 47.23 -16.65 7.84
CA ILE A 287 47.85 -16.78 6.52
C ILE A 287 48.80 -17.98 6.57
N LYS A 288 48.79 -18.83 5.53
CA LYS A 288 49.80 -19.89 5.45
C LYS A 288 51.12 -19.30 4.93
N MET A 289 52.23 -19.94 5.27
CA MET A 289 53.57 -19.53 4.84
C MET A 289 53.79 -19.54 3.32
N ASP A 290 52.96 -20.27 2.56
CA ASP A 290 53.05 -20.43 1.10
C ASP A 290 52.03 -19.58 0.32
N GLN A 291 51.26 -18.72 0.99
CA GLN A 291 50.27 -17.85 0.35
C GLN A 291 50.85 -16.46 0.11
N HIS A 292 50.92 -16.05 -1.15
CA HIS A 292 51.34 -14.70 -1.54
C HIS A 292 50.15 -13.90 -2.07
N PHE A 293 50.08 -12.61 -1.74
CA PHE A 293 49.02 -11.72 -2.23
C PHE A 293 49.64 -10.55 -2.97
N ASP A 294 48.90 -10.01 -3.95
CA ASP A 294 49.29 -8.81 -4.68
C ASP A 294 49.16 -7.59 -3.76
N GLN A 295 50.27 -7.10 -3.20
CA GLN A 295 50.29 -6.00 -2.24
C GLN A 295 49.67 -4.71 -2.79
N ALA A 296 49.83 -4.44 -4.09
CA ALA A 296 49.27 -3.23 -4.71
C ALA A 296 47.73 -3.28 -4.68
N LYS A 297 47.15 -4.45 -4.99
CA LYS A 297 45.70 -4.67 -4.92
C LYS A 297 45.17 -4.68 -3.50
N VAL A 298 45.91 -5.21 -2.53
CA VAL A 298 45.50 -5.14 -1.12
C VAL A 298 45.48 -3.70 -0.61
N GLY A 299 46.46 -2.88 -1.02
CA GLY A 299 46.48 -1.44 -0.77
C GLY A 299 45.27 -0.73 -1.35
N GLU A 300 44.93 -1.00 -2.63
CA GLU A 300 43.75 -0.45 -3.29
C GLU A 300 42.44 -0.81 -2.56
N VAL A 301 42.34 -2.03 -2.03
CA VAL A 301 41.18 -2.46 -1.23
C VAL A 301 41.09 -1.74 0.11
N LEU A 302 42.22 -1.45 0.76
CA LEU A 302 42.26 -0.72 2.02
C LEU A 302 41.87 0.75 1.82
N GLU A 303 42.39 1.40 0.78
CA GLU A 303 41.95 2.75 0.39
C GLU A 303 40.44 2.77 0.10
N TYR A 304 39.96 1.79 -0.66
CA TYR A 304 38.53 1.67 -0.96
C TYR A 304 37.68 1.44 0.31
N LEU A 305 38.19 0.72 1.32
CA LEU A 305 37.51 0.50 2.59
C LEU A 305 37.34 1.80 3.40
N GLU A 306 38.29 2.73 3.31
CA GLU A 306 38.24 4.03 4.01
C GLU A 306 37.15 4.96 3.44
N GLU A 307 36.74 4.74 2.19
CA GLU A 307 35.66 5.50 1.54
C GLU A 307 34.24 4.99 1.90
N ILE A 308 34.11 3.85 2.58
CA ILE A 308 32.80 3.23 2.87
C ILE A 308 32.40 3.49 4.33
N GLU A 309 31.23 4.12 4.51
CA GLU A 309 30.59 4.25 5.82
C GLU A 309 30.03 2.89 6.29
N LEU A 310 30.85 2.12 7.00
CA LEU A 310 30.50 0.82 7.60
C LEU A 310 30.29 0.94 9.11
N ASN A 311 29.65 -0.08 9.68
CA ASN A 311 29.64 -0.27 11.13
C ASN A 311 31.09 -0.30 11.66
N PRO A 312 31.45 0.50 12.69
CA PRO A 312 32.81 0.58 13.21
C PRO A 312 33.41 -0.78 13.60
N ILE A 313 32.59 -1.73 14.07
CA ILE A 313 33.04 -3.08 14.44
C ILE A 313 33.45 -3.85 13.18
N VAL A 314 32.60 -3.85 12.16
CA VAL A 314 32.85 -4.55 10.88
C VAL A 314 34.02 -3.93 10.15
N TYR A 315 34.11 -2.60 10.13
CA TYR A 315 35.24 -1.87 9.57
C TYR A 315 36.57 -2.29 10.21
N ASN A 316 36.63 -2.28 11.55
CA ASN A 316 37.85 -2.66 12.28
C ASN A 316 38.23 -4.13 12.04
N GLU A 317 37.27 -5.05 11.96
CA GLU A 317 37.54 -6.45 11.65
C GLU A 317 38.01 -6.67 10.21
N LEU A 318 37.43 -5.95 9.24
CA LEU A 318 37.88 -6.00 7.85
C LEU A 318 39.30 -5.46 7.72
N LYS A 319 39.55 -4.26 8.25
CA LYS A 319 40.87 -3.60 8.22
C LYS A 319 41.96 -4.49 8.83
N ALA A 320 41.73 -4.99 10.04
CA ALA A 320 42.70 -5.83 10.74
C ALA A 320 43.02 -7.16 10.04
N ASN A 321 42.11 -7.70 9.19
CA ASN A 321 42.38 -8.92 8.43
C ASN A 321 42.97 -8.65 7.06
N LEU A 322 42.72 -7.48 6.47
CA LEU A 322 43.35 -7.02 5.23
C LEU A 322 44.80 -6.57 5.46
N GLU A 323 45.08 -5.88 6.57
CA GLU A 323 46.44 -5.48 6.96
C GLU A 323 47.36 -6.70 7.16
N LYS A 324 46.84 -7.80 7.72
CA LYS A 324 47.59 -9.07 7.79
C LYS A 324 48.04 -9.57 6.42
N LEU A 325 47.23 -9.35 5.37
CA LEU A 325 47.59 -9.76 4.00
C LEU A 325 48.76 -8.92 3.47
N LEU A 326 48.86 -7.64 3.84
CA LEU A 326 50.02 -6.80 3.51
C LEU A 326 51.28 -7.28 4.24
N GLU A 327 51.18 -7.62 5.52
CA GLU A 327 52.32 -8.08 6.34
C GLU A 327 52.85 -9.47 5.93
N SER A 328 52.09 -10.24 5.16
CA SER A 328 52.42 -11.61 4.76
C SER A 328 53.14 -11.76 3.43
N ALA A 329 53.34 -10.66 2.69
CA ALA A 329 53.94 -10.66 1.37
C ALA A 329 55.45 -10.37 1.41
#